data_AF-A0A1Q8DP48-F1
#
_entry.id   AF-A0A1Q8DP48-F1
#
_cell.length_a   1.000
_cell.length_b   1.000
_cell.length_c   1.000
_cell.angle_alpha   90.00
_cell.angle_beta   90.00
_cell.angle_gamma   90.00
#
_symmetry.space_group_name_H-M   'P 1'
#
loop_
_entity.id
_entity.type
_entity.pdbx_description
1 polymer ?
#
loop_
_entity_poly.entity_id
_entity_poly.type
_entity_poly.pdbx_seq_one_letter_code
_entity_poly.pdbx_strand_id
1 'polypeptide(L)'
;MKTHIDSLKKYVSDLGSDCEREAFAARCGTTLGHLRQVYYGNRSCDAGLAIEIEKHTNRAIMCEELRDGIDFAYLRNLLPETEEA
;
A
#
# COMPACT_ATOMS: atom_id res chain seq x y z
N MET A 1 -16.25 10.82 4.22
CA MET A 1 -16.24 9.38 3.82
C MET A 1 -14.82 9.04 3.42
N LYS A 2 -14.31 7.88 3.84
CA LYS A 2 -12.89 7.49 3.82
C LYS A 2 -12.42 7.20 2.39
N THR A 3 -11.92 8.22 1.68
CA THR A 3 -11.61 8.19 0.24
C THR A 3 -10.26 7.56 -0.11
N HIS A 4 -9.43 7.25 0.90
CA HIS A 4 -8.02 6.92 0.69
C HIS A 4 -7.79 5.45 0.27
N ILE A 5 -8.70 4.55 0.61
CA ILE A 5 -8.56 3.11 0.38
C ILE A 5 -9.09 2.66 -1.01
N ASP A 6 -9.86 3.51 -1.70
CA ASP A 6 -10.49 3.18 -2.98
C ASP A 6 -9.47 2.88 -4.10
N SER A 7 -8.31 3.54 -4.05
CA SER A 7 -7.17 3.31 -4.97
C SER A 7 -6.66 1.87 -4.89
N LEU A 8 -6.49 1.33 -3.67
CA LEU A 8 -6.05 -0.05 -3.45
C LEU A 8 -7.08 -1.06 -3.95
N LYS A 9 -8.36 -0.83 -3.65
CA LYS A 9 -9.43 -1.70 -4.12
C LYS A 9 -9.49 -1.74 -5.64
N LYS A 10 -9.37 -0.58 -6.30
CA LYS A 10 -9.36 -0.48 -7.77
C LYS A 10 -8.17 -1.23 -8.36
N TYR A 11 -6.96 -0.96 -7.88
CA TYR A 11 -5.75 -1.61 -8.37
C TYR A 11 -5.83 -3.14 -8.29
N VAL A 12 -6.27 -3.67 -7.14
CA VAL A 12 -6.41 -5.12 -6.94
C VAL A 12 -7.53 -5.72 -7.78
N SER A 13 -8.60 -4.96 -8.03
CA SER A 13 -9.71 -5.41 -8.88
C SER A 13 -9.32 -5.44 -10.36
N ASP A 14 -8.47 -4.50 -10.78
CA ASP A 14 -7.91 -4.40 -12.14
C ASP A 14 -6.89 -5.52 -12.44
N LEU A 15 -6.33 -6.17 -11.41
CA LEU A 15 -5.60 -7.44 -11.58
C LEU A 15 -6.60 -8.51 -12.05
N GLY A 16 -6.37 -9.05 -13.25
CA GLY A 16 -7.37 -9.83 -14.00
C GLY A 16 -7.78 -11.12 -13.30
N SER A 17 -6.81 -11.93 -12.89
CA SER A 17 -7.04 -13.25 -12.30
C SER A 17 -6.83 -13.27 -10.78
N ASP A 18 -7.53 -14.15 -10.06
CA ASP A 18 -7.30 -14.33 -8.62
C ASP A 18 -5.85 -14.77 -8.30
N CYS A 19 -5.21 -15.52 -9.20
CA CYS A 19 -3.79 -15.86 -9.10
C CYS A 19 -2.89 -14.60 -9.10
N GLU A 20 -3.19 -13.60 -9.92
CA GLU A 20 -2.42 -12.35 -9.99
C GLU A 20 -2.60 -11.53 -8.71
N ARG A 21 -3.82 -11.55 -8.15
CA ARG A 21 -4.16 -10.89 -6.88
C ARG A 21 -3.45 -11.54 -5.70
N GLU A 22 -3.41 -12.87 -5.67
CA GLU A 22 -2.66 -13.63 -4.66
C GLU A 22 -1.16 -13.38 -4.80
N ALA A 23 -0.62 -13.39 -6.02
CA ALA A 23 0.78 -13.08 -6.27
C ALA A 23 1.13 -11.65 -5.84
N PHE A 24 0.26 -10.66 -6.08
CA PHE A 24 0.46 -9.30 -5.60
C PHE A 24 0.47 -9.22 -4.08
N ALA A 25 -0.48 -9.86 -3.40
CA ALA A 25 -0.51 -9.89 -1.95
C ALA A 25 0.75 -10.55 -1.37
N ALA A 26 1.19 -11.67 -1.97
CA ALA A 26 2.40 -12.37 -1.56
C ALA A 26 3.66 -11.50 -1.76
N ARG A 27 3.77 -10.75 -2.86
CA ARG A 27 4.86 -9.79 -3.09
C ARG A 27 4.89 -8.70 -2.02
N CYS A 28 3.71 -8.23 -1.60
CA CYS A 28 3.58 -7.25 -0.50
C CYS A 28 3.79 -7.87 0.90
N GLY A 29 4.15 -9.16 0.99
CA GLY A 29 4.37 -9.84 2.27
C GLY A 29 3.09 -10.15 3.05
N THR A 30 1.93 -10.23 2.38
CA THR A 30 0.63 -10.47 3.01
C THR A 30 -0.19 -11.53 2.26
N THR A 31 -1.45 -11.74 2.68
CA THR A 31 -2.41 -12.61 2.00
C THR A 31 -3.50 -11.79 1.32
N LEU A 32 -4.09 -12.33 0.24
CA LEU A 32 -5.20 -11.65 -0.45
C LEU A 32 -6.34 -11.36 0.52
N GLY A 33 -6.67 -12.29 1.42
CA GLY A 33 -7.69 -12.11 2.45
C GLY A 33 -7.41 -10.92 3.37
N HIS A 34 -6.17 -10.76 3.85
CA HIS A 34 -5.80 -9.61 4.67
C HIS A 34 -5.88 -8.30 3.87
N LEU A 35 -5.40 -8.32 2.63
CA LEU A 35 -5.51 -7.18 1.72
C LEU A 35 -6.97 -6.75 1.53
N ARG A 36 -7.92 -7.71 1.41
CA ARG A 36 -9.37 -7.41 1.36
C ARG A 36 -9.85 -6.72 2.62
N GLN A 37 -9.46 -7.21 3.79
CA GLN A 37 -9.85 -6.58 5.06
C GLN A 37 -9.35 -5.13 5.14
N VAL A 38 -8.14 -4.86 4.62
CA VAL A 38 -7.59 -3.51 4.54
C VAL A 38 -8.43 -2.66 3.58
N TYR A 39 -8.62 -3.09 2.33
CA TYR A 39 -9.29 -2.22 1.36
C TYR A 39 -10.83 -2.12 1.51
N TYR A 40 -11.45 -2.99 2.30
CA TYR A 40 -12.84 -2.80 2.75
C TYR A 40 -12.94 -1.93 4.01
N GLY A 41 -11.81 -1.52 4.59
CA GLY A 41 -11.76 -0.68 5.79
C GLY A 41 -12.07 -1.42 7.09
N ASN A 42 -12.08 -2.76 7.07
CA ASN A 42 -12.30 -3.60 8.24
C ASN A 42 -11.05 -3.66 9.15
N ARG A 43 -9.86 -3.45 8.56
CA ARG A 43 -8.57 -3.37 9.26
C ARG A 43 -7.77 -2.19 8.76
N SER A 44 -6.98 -1.57 9.64
CA SER A 44 -6.02 -0.55 9.26
C SER A 44 -4.83 -1.17 8.53
N CYS A 45 -4.29 -0.48 7.54
CA CYS A 45 -3.04 -0.90 6.90
C CYS A 45 -1.87 -0.64 7.85
N ASP A 46 -1.02 -1.66 8.04
CA ASP A 46 0.21 -1.47 8.81
C ASP A 46 1.25 -0.68 8.02
N ALA A 47 2.12 0.09 8.70
CA ALA A 47 3.12 0.93 8.04
C ALA A 47 4.04 0.13 7.10
N GLY A 48 4.44 -1.08 7.53
CA GLY A 48 5.23 -1.98 6.68
C GLY A 48 4.47 -2.43 5.43
N LEU A 49 3.19 -2.76 5.55
CA LEU A 49 2.35 -3.13 4.41
C LEU A 49 2.12 -1.96 3.46
N ALA A 50 1.90 -0.76 3.99
CA ALA A 50 1.74 0.46 3.19
C ALA A 50 2.99 0.75 2.34
N ILE A 51 4.18 0.60 2.93
CA ILE A 51 5.46 0.77 2.23
C ILE A 51 5.63 -0.28 1.12
N GLU A 52 5.33 -1.55 1.40
CA GLU A 52 5.44 -2.60 0.38
C GLU A 52 4.46 -2.38 -0.77
N ILE A 53 3.22 -1.96 -0.48
CA ILE A 53 2.25 -1.61 -1.52
C ILE A 53 2.77 -0.44 -2.38
N GLU A 54 3.29 0.64 -1.78
CA GLU A 54 3.84 1.78 -2.54
C GLU A 54 5.00 1.33 -3.46
N LYS A 55 5.89 0.45 -2.97
CA LYS A 55 6.99 -0.10 -3.77
C LYS A 55 6.50 -0.95 -4.94
N HIS A 56 5.62 -1.91 -4.69
CA HIS A 56 5.15 -2.86 -5.72
C HIS A 56 4.16 -2.25 -6.70
N THR A 57 3.55 -1.12 -6.35
CA THR A 57 2.68 -0.34 -7.24
C THR A 57 3.42 0.79 -7.96
N ASN A 58 4.74 0.91 -7.74
CA ASN A 58 5.58 1.97 -8.28
C ASN A 58 5.00 3.37 -8.02
N ARG A 59 4.59 3.61 -6.77
CA ARG A 59 3.94 4.86 -6.29
C ARG A 59 2.59 5.19 -6.93
N ALA A 60 1.93 4.22 -7.58
CA ALA A 60 0.54 4.41 -8.01
C ALA A 60 -0.44 4.48 -6.83
N ILE A 61 -0.05 3.91 -5.69
CA ILE A 61 -0.75 4.05 -4.40
C ILE A 61 0.28 4.51 -3.37
N MET A 62 0.04 5.68 -2.77
CA MET A 62 0.95 6.24 -1.76
C MET A 62 0.66 5.68 -0.37
N CYS A 63 1.67 5.61 0.50
CA CYS A 63 1.51 5.20 1.90
C CYS A 63 0.45 6.05 2.64
N GLU A 64 0.38 7.34 2.29
CA GLU A 64 -0.56 8.34 2.81
C GLU A 64 -2.02 8.00 2.49
N GLU A 65 -2.28 7.23 1.43
CA GLU A 65 -3.60 6.74 1.08
C GLU A 65 -3.99 5.47 1.87
N LEU A 66 -3.02 4.76 2.41
CA LEU A 66 -3.25 3.45 3.03
C LEU A 66 -3.41 3.54 4.54
N ARG A 67 -2.78 4.54 5.16
CA ARG A 67 -2.71 4.65 6.61
C ARG A 67 -2.81 6.09 7.08
N ASP A 68 -3.92 6.38 7.75
CA ASP A 68 -4.08 7.60 8.53
C ASP A 68 -3.22 7.54 9.82
N GLY A 69 -2.71 8.69 10.25
CA GLY A 69 -2.02 8.83 11.55
C GLY A 69 -0.51 8.64 11.54
N ILE A 70 0.12 8.47 10.37
CA ILE A 70 1.57 8.59 10.20
C ILE A 70 1.85 9.62 9.13
N ASP A 71 2.72 10.58 9.44
CA ASP A 71 3.18 11.58 8.48
C ASP A 71 4.34 11.01 7.65
N PHE A 72 4.01 10.33 6.57
CA PHE A 72 5.00 9.79 5.64
C PHE A 72 5.75 10.89 4.87
N ALA A 73 5.15 12.07 4.69
CA ALA A 73 5.82 13.20 4.07
C ALA A 73 6.96 13.71 4.95
N TYR A 74 6.73 13.85 6.26
CA TYR A 74 7.78 14.13 7.24
C TYR A 74 8.89 13.08 7.18
N LEU A 75 8.56 11.78 7.22
CA LEU A 75 9.54 10.69 7.17
C LEU A 75 10.40 10.72 5.88
N ARG A 76 9.80 11.04 4.74
CA ARG A 76 10.49 11.10 3.44
C ARG A 76 11.48 12.25 3.36
N ASN A 77 11.17 13.39 3.99
CA ASN A 77 12.05 14.56 4.06
C ASN A 77 13.18 14.42 5.09
N LEU A 78 13.12 13.43 5.98
CA LEU A 78 14.18 13.16 6.97
C LEU A 78 15.34 12.33 6.42
N LEU A 79 15.17 11.67 5.28
CA LEU A 79 16.26 10.93 4.65
C LEU A 79 17.14 11.94 3.91
N PRO A 80 18.40 12.16 4.33
CA PRO A 80 19.31 13.00 3.56
C PRO A 80 19.43 12.38 2.17
N GLU A 81 19.44 13.23 1.13
CA GLU A 81 19.90 12.80 -0.19
C GLU A 81 21.26 12.14 0.05
N THR A 82 21.34 10.83 -0.14
CA THR A 82 22.62 10.14 -0.13
C THR A 82 23.38 10.69 -1.31
N GLU A 83 24.16 11.74 -1.04
CA GLU A 83 25.17 12.26 -1.93
C GLU A 83 26.20 11.12 -2.05
N GLU A 84 26.04 10.31 -3.10
CA GLU A 84 27.00 9.28 -3.46
C GLU A 84 28.36 9.96 -3.71
N ALA A 85 29.32 9.71 -2.82
CA ALA A 85 30.71 10.14 -2.90
C ALA A 85 31.57 9.12 -3.65
#